data_AF-A0A432FBH3-F1
#
_entry.id   AF-A0A432FBH3-F1
#
_cell.length_a   1.000
_cell.length_b   1.000
_cell.length_c   1.000
_cell.angle_alpha   90.00
_cell.angle_beta   90.00
_cell.angle_gamma   90.00
#
_symmetry.space_group_name_H-M   'P 1'
#
loop_
_entity.id
_entity.type
_entity.pdbx_description
1 polymer ?
#
loop_
_entity_poly.entity_id
_entity_poly.type
_entity_poly.pdbx_seq_one_letter_code
_entity_poly.pdbx_strand_id
1 'polypeptide(L)'
;MHDNVLKLDLLGHDDPTAIRMLEKLTKTKAVDIKFSDPKIVSLFSSPEALGIKPEDISGETTGALGIPEFGTRFVRTMLKTAKVKSFGDLIAVSGLSHGTNV
;
A
#
# COMPACT_ATOMS: atom_id res chain seq x y z
N MET A 1 -26.05 13.68 20.87
CA MET A 1 -25.67 14.58 19.75
C MET A 1 -25.16 13.81 18.54
N HIS A 2 -24.37 12.74 18.73
CA HIS A 2 -23.88 11.89 17.64
C HIS A 2 -25.02 11.26 16.80
N ASP A 3 -26.17 10.94 17.42
CA ASP A 3 -27.31 10.32 16.74
C ASP A 3 -28.33 11.31 16.15
N ASN A 4 -28.15 12.62 16.38
CA ASN A 4 -29.15 13.65 16.05
C ASN A 4 -28.65 14.69 15.05
N VAL A 5 -27.34 14.71 14.75
CA VAL A 5 -26.72 15.72 13.89
C VAL A 5 -25.72 15.05 12.96
N LEU A 6 -25.77 15.44 11.68
CA LEU A 6 -24.79 15.02 10.69
C LEU A 6 -23.41 15.57 11.05
N LYS A 7 -22.40 14.71 11.09
CA LYS A 7 -20.99 15.09 11.18
C LYS A 7 -20.32 14.93 9.82
N LEU A 8 -19.62 15.96 9.36
CA LEU A 8 -18.75 15.88 8.19
C LEU A 8 -17.30 15.78 8.68
N ASP A 9 -16.68 14.62 8.48
CA ASP A 9 -15.26 14.44 8.80
C ASP A 9 -14.39 14.97 7.66
N LEU A 10 -13.94 16.22 7.82
CA LEU A 10 -13.01 16.87 6.90
C LEU A 10 -11.57 16.58 7.33
N LEU A 11 -11.08 15.39 6.96
CA LEU A 11 -9.75 14.92 7.33
C LEU A 11 -8.70 15.36 6.30
N GLY A 12 -7.51 15.73 6.77
CA GLY A 12 -6.33 15.89 5.94
C GLY A 12 -5.57 14.57 5.80
N HIS A 13 -5.02 14.30 4.62
CA HIS A 13 -4.20 13.13 4.36
C HIS A 13 -3.14 13.42 3.28
N ASP A 14 -2.01 12.72 3.34
CA ASP A 14 -0.89 12.93 2.40
C ASP A 14 -1.10 12.18 1.08
N ASP A 15 -1.74 11.01 1.08
CA ASP A 15 -2.00 10.22 -0.14
C ASP A 15 -2.63 11.02 -1.30
N PRO A 16 -3.69 11.83 -1.11
CA PRO A 16 -4.23 12.65 -2.18
C PRO A 16 -3.19 13.64 -2.75
N THR A 17 -2.32 14.18 -1.90
CA THR A 17 -1.25 15.10 -2.30
C THR A 17 -0.18 14.38 -3.12
N ALA A 18 0.27 13.21 -2.66
CA ALA A 18 1.27 12.39 -3.36
C ALA A 18 0.76 11.90 -4.72
N ILE A 19 -0.47 11.38 -4.78
CA ILE A 19 -1.11 10.94 -6.03
C ILE A 19 -1.25 12.14 -6.99
N ARG A 20 -1.71 13.30 -6.50
CA ARG A 20 -1.84 14.49 -7.34
C ARG A 20 -0.51 14.96 -7.94
N MET A 21 0.58 14.85 -7.18
CA MET A 21 1.92 15.14 -7.67
C MET A 21 2.33 14.14 -8.76
N LEU A 22 2.12 12.85 -8.54
CA LEU A 22 2.43 11.80 -9.52
C LEU A 22 1.64 11.98 -10.82
N GLU A 23 0.35 12.29 -10.77
CA GLU A 23 -0.44 12.58 -11.97
C GLU A 23 0.12 13.78 -12.75
N LYS A 24 0.54 14.85 -12.05
CA LYS A 24 1.11 16.05 -12.68
C LYS A 24 2.43 15.76 -13.39
N LEU A 25 3.27 14.92 -12.79
CA LEU A 25 4.59 14.57 -13.31
C LEU A 25 4.50 13.56 -14.46
N THR A 26 3.68 12.52 -14.31
CA THR A 26 3.61 11.40 -15.27
C THR A 26 2.57 11.60 -16.37
N LYS A 27 1.61 12.52 -16.18
CA LYS A 27 0.41 12.71 -17.02
C LYS A 27 -0.53 11.51 -17.06
N THR A 28 -0.29 10.51 -16.23
CA THR A 28 -1.19 9.36 -16.02
C THR A 28 -2.25 9.75 -14.99
N LYS A 29 -3.52 9.46 -15.27
CA LYS A 29 -4.58 9.64 -14.26
C LYS A 29 -4.67 8.41 -13.36
N ALA A 30 -4.83 8.62 -12.07
CA ALA A 30 -4.89 7.54 -11.09
C ALA A 30 -6.07 6.57 -11.35
N VAL A 31 -7.19 7.08 -11.84
CA VAL A 31 -8.41 6.29 -12.16
C VAL A 31 -8.21 5.30 -13.31
N ASP A 32 -7.18 5.49 -14.13
CA ASP A 32 -6.90 4.62 -15.28
C ASP A 32 -5.98 3.44 -14.88
N ILE A 33 -5.48 3.40 -13.64
CA ILE A 33 -4.57 2.36 -13.14
C ILE A 33 -5.36 1.10 -12.76
N LYS A 34 -4.94 -0.06 -13.29
CA LYS A 34 -5.58 -1.36 -13.00
C LYS A 34 -5.11 -1.93 -11.67
N PHE A 35 -6.04 -2.17 -10.75
CA PHE A 35 -5.74 -2.76 -9.43
C PHE A 35 -5.23 -4.21 -9.48
N SER A 36 -5.47 -4.92 -10.58
CA SER A 36 -5.08 -6.33 -10.77
C SER A 36 -3.81 -6.52 -11.60
N ASP A 37 -3.00 -5.47 -11.82
CA ASP A 37 -1.72 -5.62 -12.51
C ASP A 37 -0.82 -6.59 -11.72
N PRO A 38 -0.42 -7.74 -12.30
CA PRO A 38 0.44 -8.71 -11.63
C PRO A 38 1.77 -8.13 -11.17
N LYS A 39 2.31 -7.12 -11.88
CA LYS A 39 3.55 -6.45 -11.46
C LYS A 39 3.34 -5.71 -10.15
N ILE A 40 2.23 -5.00 -9.99
CA ILE A 40 1.90 -4.27 -8.76
C ILE A 40 1.72 -5.26 -7.61
N VAL A 41 0.95 -6.33 -7.80
CA VAL A 41 0.72 -7.33 -6.74
C VAL A 41 2.03 -8.01 -6.34
N SER A 42 2.92 -8.29 -7.30
CA SER A 42 4.21 -8.93 -7.02
C SER A 42 5.12 -8.11 -6.10
N LEU A 43 4.99 -6.77 -6.08
CA LEU A 43 5.76 -5.88 -5.19
C LEU A 43 5.56 -6.22 -3.71
N PHE A 44 4.39 -6.74 -3.33
CA PHE A 44 4.11 -7.08 -1.94
C PHE A 44 4.76 -8.40 -1.49
N SER A 45 5.32 -9.16 -2.43
CA SER A 45 6.08 -10.38 -2.15
C SER A 45 7.57 -10.25 -2.49
N SER A 46 7.95 -9.33 -3.40
CA SER A 46 9.32 -9.27 -3.91
C SER A 46 9.66 -7.99 -4.69
N PRO A 47 10.93 -7.52 -4.73
CA PRO A 47 11.29 -6.27 -5.43
C PRO A 47 11.63 -6.42 -6.93
N GLU A 48 11.56 -7.61 -7.55
CA GLU A 48 12.05 -7.79 -8.94
C GLU A 48 11.26 -6.99 -9.97
N ALA A 49 9.98 -6.67 -9.69
CA ALA A 49 9.20 -5.80 -10.57
C ALA A 49 9.76 -4.37 -10.66
N LEU A 50 10.59 -3.96 -9.68
CA LEU A 50 11.35 -2.70 -9.70
C LEU A 50 12.72 -2.85 -10.39
N GLY A 51 13.15 -4.07 -10.71
CA GLY A 51 14.46 -4.35 -11.30
C GLY A 51 15.62 -4.23 -10.33
N ILE A 52 15.37 -4.33 -9.02
CA ILE A 52 16.38 -4.25 -7.96
C ILE A 52 16.44 -5.55 -7.15
N LYS A 53 17.52 -5.75 -6.40
CA LYS A 53 17.68 -6.88 -5.49
C LYS A 53 17.47 -6.46 -4.03
N PRO A 54 17.15 -7.39 -3.11
CA PRO A 54 17.04 -7.07 -1.68
C PRO A 54 18.26 -6.34 -1.12
N GLU A 55 19.47 -6.65 -1.58
CA GLU A 55 20.71 -6.04 -1.12
C GLU A 55 20.77 -4.52 -1.41
N ASP A 56 20.10 -4.06 -2.49
CA ASP A 56 20.03 -2.65 -2.86
C ASP A 56 19.16 -1.84 -1.89
N ILE A 57 18.29 -2.53 -1.14
CA ILE A 57 17.31 -1.95 -0.19
C ILE A 57 17.48 -2.51 1.22
N SER A 58 18.74 -2.69 1.65
CA SER A 58 19.10 -3.12 3.01
C SER A 58 18.52 -4.49 3.41
N GLY A 59 18.49 -5.42 2.47
CA GLY A 59 18.01 -6.79 2.67
C GLY A 59 16.48 -6.91 2.72
N GLU A 60 15.73 -5.87 2.33
CA GLU A 60 14.28 -5.97 2.27
C GLU A 60 13.85 -6.87 1.09
N THR A 61 13.06 -7.89 1.41
CA THR A 61 12.65 -8.93 0.45
C THR A 61 11.32 -8.61 -0.21
N THR A 62 10.71 -7.46 0.07
CA THR A 62 9.48 -6.97 -0.57
C THR A 62 9.76 -5.65 -1.28
N GLY A 63 8.98 -5.30 -2.29
CA GLY A 63 8.96 -3.99 -2.93
C GLY A 63 8.10 -2.95 -2.22
N ALA A 64 7.69 -3.18 -0.96
CA ALA A 64 6.69 -2.37 -0.26
C ALA A 64 7.23 -1.11 0.45
N LEU A 65 8.54 -0.84 0.38
CA LEU A 65 9.14 0.34 1.02
C LEU A 65 8.53 1.64 0.49
N GLY A 66 8.14 2.53 1.42
CA GLY A 66 7.54 3.83 1.08
C GLY A 66 6.08 3.78 0.64
N ILE A 67 5.47 2.60 0.54
CA ILE A 67 4.03 2.47 0.29
C ILE A 67 3.27 2.82 1.59
N PRO A 68 2.26 3.71 1.56
CA PRO A 68 1.43 3.99 2.73
C PRO A 68 0.90 2.71 3.36
N GLU A 69 0.92 2.63 4.70
CA GLU A 69 0.61 1.45 5.53
C GLU A 69 1.55 0.25 5.36
N PHE A 70 1.74 -0.25 4.15
CA PHE A 70 2.53 -1.45 3.84
C PHE A 70 4.03 -1.24 4.01
N GLY A 71 4.49 0.00 3.97
CA GLY A 71 5.88 0.42 4.12
C GLY A 71 6.37 0.46 5.57
N THR A 72 5.58 0.01 6.55
CA THR A 72 6.05 -0.14 7.93
C THR A 72 6.75 -1.47 8.15
N ARG A 73 7.67 -1.55 9.13
CA ARG A 73 8.38 -2.81 9.43
C ARG A 73 7.42 -3.93 9.84
N PHE A 74 6.36 -3.57 10.57
CA PHE A 74 5.34 -4.50 11.02
C PHE A 74 4.61 -5.13 9.83
N VAL A 75 4.05 -4.31 8.94
CA VAL A 75 3.28 -4.82 7.80
C VAL A 75 4.16 -5.57 6.82
N ARG A 76 5.40 -5.13 6.56
CA ARG A 76 6.34 -5.92 5.73
C ARG A 76 6.68 -7.28 6.32
N THR A 77 6.68 -7.42 7.64
CA THR A 77 6.85 -8.74 8.28
C THR A 77 5.62 -9.61 8.06
N MET A 78 4.41 -9.04 8.13
CA MET A 78 3.17 -9.76 7.81
C MET A 78 3.13 -10.21 6.34
N LEU A 79 3.53 -9.36 5.40
CA LEU A 79 3.59 -9.67 3.97
C LEU A 79 4.45 -10.91 3.68
N LYS A 80 5.62 -11.01 4.32
CA LYS A 80 6.54 -12.16 4.18
C LYS A 80 5.89 -13.47 4.63
N THR A 81 5.03 -13.42 5.63
CA THR A 81 4.30 -14.59 6.14
C THR A 81 3.07 -14.91 5.29
N ALA A 82 2.30 -13.89 4.88
CA ALA A 82 1.04 -14.05 4.17
C ALA A 82 1.19 -14.50 2.71
N LYS A 83 2.32 -14.20 2.05
CA LYS A 83 2.59 -14.55 0.65
C LYS A 83 1.43 -14.17 -0.30
N VAL A 84 1.10 -12.88 -0.28
CA VAL A 84 0.00 -12.25 -1.05
C VAL A 84 0.09 -12.62 -2.53
N LYS A 85 -1.04 -13.05 -3.13
CA LYS A 85 -1.16 -13.38 -4.57
C LYS A 85 -2.21 -12.57 -5.30
N SER A 86 -3.08 -11.88 -4.56
CA SER A 86 -4.19 -11.13 -5.10
C SER A 86 -4.39 -9.80 -4.39
N PHE A 87 -5.14 -8.90 -5.01
CA PHE A 87 -5.59 -7.67 -4.36
C PHE A 87 -6.48 -7.95 -3.13
N GLY A 88 -7.25 -9.04 -3.15
CA GLY A 88 -8.05 -9.48 -2.00
C GLY A 88 -7.19 -9.81 -0.78
N ASP A 89 -6.03 -10.43 -0.99
CA ASP A 89 -5.08 -10.72 0.09
C ASP A 89 -4.51 -9.43 0.70
N LEU A 90 -4.30 -8.39 -0.11
CA LEU A 90 -3.86 -7.08 0.38
C LEU A 90 -4.89 -6.41 1.28
N ILE A 91 -6.18 -6.52 0.92
CA ILE A 91 -7.28 -6.04 1.76
C ILE A 91 -7.27 -6.77 3.11
N ALA A 92 -7.10 -8.10 3.10
CA ALA A 92 -7.05 -8.90 4.32
C ALA A 92 -5.84 -8.51 5.20
N VAL A 93 -4.65 -8.36 4.62
CA VAL A 93 -3.45 -7.91 5.36
C VAL A 93 -3.66 -6.52 5.95
N SER A 94 -4.22 -5.57 5.19
CA SER A 94 -4.50 -4.21 5.66
C SER A 94 -5.45 -4.20 6.86
N GLY A 95 -6.49 -5.03 6.84
CA GLY A 95 -7.42 -5.18 7.96
C GLY A 95 -6.76 -5.78 9.20
N LEU A 96 -5.96 -6.84 9.03
CA LEU A 96 -5.23 -7.48 10.12
C LEU A 96 -4.10 -6.61 10.68
N SER A 97 -3.57 -5.66 9.90
CA SER A 97 -2.49 -4.80 10.35
C SER A 97 -2.94 -3.57 11.14
N HIS A 98 -4.24 -3.28 11.19
CA HIS A 98 -4.80 -2.10 11.85
C HIS A 98 -5.63 -2.50 13.07
N GLY A 99 -5.02 -2.40 14.25
CA GLY A 99 -5.66 -2.66 15.53
C GLY A 99 -4.70 -3.32 16.52
N THR A 100 -5.04 -3.29 17.80
CA THR A 100 -4.27 -3.98 18.85
C THR A 100 -4.91 -5.34 19.11
N ASN A 101 -4.11 -6.41 19.15
CA ASN A 101 -4.57 -7.80 19.34
C ASN A 101 -5.50 -8.34 18.23
N VAL A 102 -5.23 -7.95 16.98
CA VAL A 102 -5.83 -8.55 15.77
C VAL A 102 -5.03 -9.76 15.30
#